data_AF-A0AAD6Y9N8-F1
#
_entry.id   AF-A0AAD6Y9N8-F1
#
_cell.length_a   1.000
_cell.length_b   1.000
_cell.length_c   1.000
_cell.angle_alpha   90.00
_cell.angle_beta   90.00
_cell.angle_gamma   90.00
#
_symmetry.space_group_name_H-M   'P 1'
#
loop_
_entity.id
_entity.type
_entity.pdbx_description
1 polymer ?
#
loop_
_entity_poly.entity_id
_entity_poly.type
_entity_poly.pdbx_seq_one_letter_code
_entity_poly.pdbx_strand_id
1 'polypeptide(L)'
;MLAAAAALFMATGKQTYLTSGNETLYALVFGSTKLEMDGILFEQSCDANACTETSEESDRWAFKGITMRGVQYFLDAANNPDLTAIYSAWIGFQAAAITKNAVSSDGIGNVWYRSSPQKINSIGEISAISAGNAAVKYGANDGTFTC
;
A
#
# COMPACT_ATOMS: atom_id res chain seq x y z
N MET A 1 10.30 3.15 6.37
CA MET A 1 10.46 4.40 7.15
C MET A 1 9.21 4.79 7.95
N LEU A 2 8.01 4.77 7.36
CA LEU A 2 6.76 5.14 8.05
C LEU A 2 6.55 4.45 9.40
N ALA A 3 6.70 3.11 9.43
CA ALA A 3 6.52 2.36 10.65
C ALA A 3 7.52 2.74 11.76
N ALA A 4 8.78 3.01 11.39
CA ALA A 4 9.81 3.45 12.32
C ALA A 4 9.52 4.85 12.87
N ALA A 5 9.05 5.78 12.03
CA ALA A 5 8.64 7.12 12.46
C ALA A 5 7.48 7.06 13.47
N ALA A 6 6.47 6.23 13.22
CA ALA A 6 5.39 5.99 14.16
C ALA A 6 5.87 5.39 15.49
N ALA A 7 6.72 4.36 15.44
CA ALA A 7 7.27 3.75 16.64
C ALA A 7 8.07 4.74 17.48
N LEU A 8 8.90 5.59 16.85
CA LEU A 8 9.67 6.63 17.52
C LEU A 8 8.77 7.72 18.11
N PHE A 9 7.71 8.11 17.40
CA PHE A 9 6.70 9.02 17.94
C PHE A 9 6.04 8.43 19.19
N MET A 10 5.54 7.19 19.13
CA MET A 10 4.89 6.54 20.28
C MET A 10 5.84 6.35 21.47
N ALA A 11 7.12 6.07 21.21
CA ALA A 11 8.11 5.89 22.27
C ALA A 11 8.55 7.21 22.94
N THR A 12 8.48 8.34 22.23
CA THR A 12 9.11 9.60 22.70
C THR A 12 8.17 10.79 22.80
N GLY A 13 6.98 10.73 22.21
CA GLY A 13 6.05 11.85 22.07
C GLY A 13 6.52 12.99 21.16
N LYS A 14 7.68 12.86 20.49
CA LYS A 14 8.26 13.95 19.69
C LYS A 14 7.58 14.07 18.33
N GLN A 15 6.91 15.19 18.10
CA GLN A 15 6.16 15.44 16.86
C GLN A 15 7.00 15.50 15.59
N THR A 16 8.31 15.76 15.71
CA THR A 16 9.24 15.73 14.59
C THR A 16 9.20 14.39 13.84
N TYR A 17 8.93 13.28 14.52
CA TYR A 17 8.81 11.98 13.87
C TYR A 17 7.52 11.86 13.04
N LEU A 18 6.40 12.45 13.50
CA LEU A 18 5.20 12.53 12.66
C LEU A 18 5.42 13.43 11.46
N THR A 19 6.14 14.54 11.61
CA THR A 19 6.51 15.42 10.48
C THR A 19 7.30 14.64 9.42
N SER A 20 8.39 13.96 9.80
CA SER A 20 9.19 13.20 8.84
C SER A 20 8.46 11.99 8.24
N GLY A 21 7.60 11.34 9.03
CA GLY A 21 6.73 10.27 8.53
C GLY A 21 5.72 10.81 7.51
N ASN A 22 5.13 11.98 7.77
CA ASN A 22 4.21 12.63 6.84
C ASN A 22 4.91 13.06 5.55
N GLU A 23 6.12 13.62 5.62
CA GLU A 23 6.92 13.95 4.43
C GLU A 23 7.22 12.71 3.58
N THR A 24 7.53 11.59 4.23
CA THR A 24 7.75 10.31 3.54
C THR A 24 6.47 9.82 2.85
N LEU A 25 5.34 9.88 3.53
CA LEU A 25 4.05 9.46 2.96
C LEU A 25 3.60 10.38 1.83
N TYR A 26 3.77 11.69 2.01
CA TYR A 26 3.50 12.67 0.97
C TYR A 26 4.34 12.42 -0.28
N ALA A 27 5.64 12.15 -0.11
CA ALA A 27 6.52 11.82 -1.23
C ALA A 27 6.13 10.51 -1.91
N LEU A 28 5.61 9.52 -1.16
CA LEU A 28 5.10 8.28 -1.73
C LEU A 28 3.87 8.54 -2.62
N VAL A 29 2.88 9.28 -2.11
CA VAL A 29 1.55 9.46 -2.72
C VAL A 29 1.51 10.55 -3.80
N PHE A 30 2.22 11.65 -3.57
CA PHE A 30 2.18 12.84 -4.44
C PHE A 30 3.52 13.15 -5.07
N GLY A 31 4.59 12.50 -4.65
CA GLY A 31 5.88 12.64 -5.30
C GLY A 31 5.85 11.99 -6.68
N SER A 32 6.58 12.57 -7.63
CA SER A 32 6.86 11.91 -8.91
C SER A 32 7.87 10.77 -8.71
N THR A 33 7.44 9.71 -8.05
CA THR A 33 8.26 8.54 -7.76
C THR A 33 7.99 7.43 -8.76
N LYS A 34 8.95 6.52 -8.94
CA LYS A 34 8.76 5.28 -9.70
C LYS A 34 8.04 4.20 -8.89
N LEU A 35 7.48 4.57 -7.73
CA LEU A 35 6.77 3.68 -6.83
C LEU A 35 5.27 3.62 -7.14
N GLU A 36 4.82 4.38 -8.13
CA GLU A 36 3.45 4.38 -8.60
C GLU A 36 3.36 4.31 -10.12
N MET A 37 2.29 3.65 -10.60
CA MET A 37 1.84 3.68 -11.97
C MET A 37 0.34 3.94 -11.94
N ASP A 38 -0.10 5.01 -12.60
CA ASP A 38 -1.50 5.46 -12.61
C ASP A 38 -2.11 5.65 -11.22
N GLY A 39 -1.30 6.10 -10.24
CA GLY A 39 -1.72 6.30 -8.85
C GLY A 39 -1.81 5.02 -8.02
N ILE A 40 -1.33 3.88 -8.55
CA ILE A 40 -1.34 2.57 -7.90
C ILE A 40 0.10 2.17 -7.58
N LEU A 41 0.33 1.63 -6.39
CA LEU A 41 1.64 1.15 -5.98
C LEU A 41 2.21 0.18 -7.01
N PHE A 42 3.43 0.49 -7.45
CA PHE A 42 4.12 -0.15 -8.53
C PHE A 42 5.52 -0.52 -8.08
N GLU A 43 5.80 -1.82 -8.00
CA GLU A 43 7.14 -2.30 -7.69
C GLU A 43 7.94 -2.42 -8.98
N GLN A 44 8.73 -1.38 -9.28
CA GLN A 44 9.34 -1.19 -10.60
C GLN A 44 10.14 -2.40 -11.10
N SER A 45 10.86 -3.07 -10.20
CA SER A 45 11.72 -4.20 -10.57
C SER A 45 10.94 -5.47 -10.94
N CYS A 46 9.67 -5.54 -10.58
CA CYS A 46 8.85 -6.75 -10.61
C CYS A 46 7.62 -6.56 -11.52
N ASP A 47 6.87 -5.47 -11.31
CA ASP A 47 5.63 -5.14 -12.03
C ASP A 47 5.89 -4.70 -13.49
N ALA A 48 7.10 -4.21 -13.81
CA ALA A 48 7.50 -3.84 -15.16
C ALA A 48 7.87 -5.05 -16.04
N ASN A 49 8.48 -6.09 -15.46
CA ASN A 49 9.10 -7.19 -16.19
C ASN A 49 8.46 -8.56 -15.92
N ALA A 50 7.28 -8.59 -15.28
CA ALA A 50 6.60 -9.81 -14.85
C ALA A 50 7.51 -10.68 -13.96
N CYS A 51 7.54 -10.37 -12.67
CA CYS A 51 8.22 -11.12 -11.61
C CYS A 51 8.37 -12.61 -11.94
N THR A 52 9.60 -13.13 -12.01
CA THR A 52 9.83 -14.57 -12.09
C THR A 52 9.60 -15.19 -10.71
N GLU A 53 9.22 -16.47 -10.64
CA GLU A 53 9.00 -17.18 -9.37
C GLU A 53 10.31 -17.73 -8.79
N THR A 54 11.42 -17.01 -8.99
CA THR A 54 12.65 -17.34 -8.30
C THR A 54 12.54 -16.87 -6.85
N SER A 55 13.13 -17.61 -5.91
CA SER A 55 13.06 -17.30 -4.47
C SER A 55 13.59 -15.90 -4.11
N GLU A 56 14.42 -15.30 -4.96
CA GLU A 56 14.94 -13.94 -4.78
C GLU A 56 13.95 -12.85 -5.23
N GLU A 57 12.98 -13.21 -6.07
CA GLU A 57 11.98 -12.27 -6.60
C GLU A 57 10.64 -12.35 -5.86
N SER A 58 10.37 -13.43 -5.10
CA SER A 58 9.17 -13.57 -4.28
C SER A 58 9.06 -12.53 -3.17
N ASP A 59 10.18 -12.09 -2.59
CA ASP A 59 10.19 -11.08 -1.51
C ASP A 59 9.64 -9.73 -1.98
N ARG A 60 9.83 -9.41 -3.26
CA ARG A 60 9.39 -8.14 -3.85
C ARG A 60 7.87 -8.02 -3.89
N TRP A 61 7.16 -9.15 -3.85
CA TRP A 61 5.70 -9.17 -3.86
C TRP A 61 5.14 -8.66 -2.53
N ALA A 62 5.92 -8.75 -1.44
CA ALA A 62 5.53 -8.26 -0.13
C ALA A 62 5.64 -6.73 0.01
N PHE A 63 6.45 -6.05 -0.80
CA PHE A 63 6.80 -4.64 -0.57
C PHE A 63 5.60 -3.70 -0.60
N LYS A 64 4.64 -3.91 -1.50
CA LYS A 64 3.41 -3.10 -1.53
C LYS A 64 2.58 -3.28 -0.26
N GLY A 65 2.40 -4.51 0.20
CA GLY A 65 1.72 -4.82 1.45
C GLY A 65 2.42 -4.27 2.69
N ILE A 66 3.75 -4.43 2.76
CA ILE A 66 4.59 -3.84 3.83
C ILE A 66 4.43 -2.32 3.85
N THR A 67 4.39 -1.69 2.67
CA THR A 67 4.17 -0.26 2.53
C THR A 67 2.80 0.14 3.07
N MET A 68 1.72 -0.52 2.63
CA MET A 68 0.37 -0.25 3.10
C MET A 68 0.20 -0.49 4.61
N ARG A 69 0.86 -1.51 5.16
CA ARG A 69 0.87 -1.75 6.61
C ARG A 69 1.62 -0.64 7.35
N GLY A 70 2.73 -0.15 6.78
CA GLY A 70 3.47 0.99 7.30
C GLY A 70 2.64 2.28 7.30
N VAL A 71 1.85 2.51 6.25
CA VAL A 71 0.88 3.62 6.18
C VAL A 71 -0.16 3.50 7.29
N GLN A 72 -0.80 2.34 7.40
CA GLN A 72 -1.80 2.09 8.44
C GLN A 72 -1.23 2.33 9.84
N TYR A 73 -0.05 1.78 10.15
CA TYR A 73 0.59 1.95 11.46
C TYR A 73 0.99 3.40 11.73
N PHE A 74 1.41 4.14 10.69
CA PHE A 74 1.70 5.56 10.80
C PHE A 74 0.47 6.40 11.14
N LEU A 75 -0.64 6.16 10.45
CA LEU A 75 -1.91 6.85 10.70
C LEU A 75 -2.52 6.46 12.06
N ASP A 76 -2.38 5.20 12.47
CA ASP A 76 -2.76 4.73 13.82
C ASP A 76 -2.02 5.52 14.91
N ALA A 77 -0.71 5.68 14.76
CA ALA A 77 0.11 6.40 15.74
C ALA A 77 -0.18 7.92 15.73
N ALA A 78 -0.39 8.50 14.55
CA ALA A 78 -0.70 9.92 14.42
C ALA A 78 -2.06 10.28 15.02
N ASN A 79 -3.04 9.37 14.91
CA ASN A 79 -4.41 9.53 15.41
C ASN A 79 -5.01 10.92 15.08
N ASN A 80 -4.82 11.35 13.83
CA ASN A 80 -5.17 12.69 13.36
C ASN A 80 -6.11 12.58 12.14
N PRO A 81 -7.38 12.99 12.26
CA PRO A 81 -8.35 12.85 11.18
C PRO A 81 -8.03 13.71 9.95
N ASP A 82 -7.45 14.90 10.13
CA ASP A 82 -7.09 15.78 9.02
C ASP A 82 -5.95 15.17 8.19
N LEU A 83 -4.98 14.55 8.88
CA LEU A 83 -3.90 13.82 8.23
C LEU A 83 -4.42 12.60 7.46
N THR A 84 -5.32 11.83 8.07
CA THR A 84 -5.96 10.68 7.43
C THR A 84 -6.76 11.10 6.19
N ALA A 85 -7.49 12.22 6.27
CA ALA A 85 -8.31 12.71 5.16
C ALA A 85 -7.48 12.95 3.88
N ILE A 86 -6.26 13.48 4.01
CA ILE A 86 -5.33 13.74 2.89
C ILE A 86 -5.04 12.46 2.09
N TYR A 87 -4.85 11.33 2.77
CA TYR A 87 -4.42 10.07 2.13
C TYR A 87 -5.55 9.10 1.86
N SER A 88 -6.73 9.34 2.43
CA SER A 88 -7.87 8.41 2.39
C SER A 88 -8.27 7.96 0.98
N ALA A 89 -8.33 8.90 0.03
CA ALA A 89 -8.66 8.60 -1.36
C ALA A 89 -7.62 7.67 -2.00
N TRP A 90 -6.33 7.95 -1.80
CA TRP A 90 -5.25 7.11 -2.33
C TRP A 90 -5.26 5.70 -1.74
N ILE A 91 -5.47 5.57 -0.42
CA ILE A 91 -5.55 4.27 0.26
C ILE A 91 -6.72 3.44 -0.31
N GLY A 92 -7.90 4.06 -0.47
CA GLY A 92 -9.07 3.41 -1.06
C GLY A 92 -8.81 2.99 -2.50
N PHE A 93 -8.14 3.84 -3.28
CA PHE A 93 -7.81 3.57 -4.67
C PHE A 93 -6.89 2.36 -4.86
N GLN A 94 -5.92 2.12 -3.95
CA GLN A 94 -5.12 0.88 -3.98
C GLN A 94 -5.99 -0.37 -3.88
N ALA A 95 -6.95 -0.36 -2.96
CA ALA A 95 -7.81 -1.51 -2.73
C ALA A 95 -8.81 -1.73 -3.87
N ALA A 96 -9.35 -0.66 -4.45
CA ALA A 96 -10.20 -0.73 -5.64
C ALA A 96 -9.43 -1.31 -6.85
N ALA A 97 -8.17 -0.88 -7.03
CA ALA A 97 -7.30 -1.41 -8.06
C ALA A 97 -7.03 -2.92 -7.90
N ILE A 98 -6.77 -3.39 -6.67
CA ILE A 98 -6.64 -4.82 -6.37
C ILE A 98 -7.90 -5.58 -6.78
N THR A 99 -9.07 -5.14 -6.32
CA THR A 99 -10.34 -5.81 -6.64
C THR A 99 -10.59 -5.89 -8.13
N LYS A 100 -10.27 -4.82 -8.87
CA LYS A 100 -10.49 -4.74 -10.32
C LYS A 100 -9.49 -5.55 -11.13
N ASN A 101 -8.22 -5.54 -10.74
CA ASN A 101 -7.12 -5.98 -11.60
C ASN A 101 -6.45 -7.28 -11.14
N ALA A 102 -6.45 -7.56 -9.83
CA ALA A 102 -5.66 -8.62 -9.22
C ALA A 102 -6.50 -9.81 -8.72
N VAL A 103 -7.80 -9.64 -8.49
CA VAL A 103 -8.68 -10.72 -8.04
C VAL A 103 -9.06 -11.64 -9.20
N SER A 104 -8.96 -12.95 -8.98
CA SER A 104 -9.35 -13.99 -9.93
C SER A 104 -9.99 -15.19 -9.20
N SER A 105 -10.45 -16.20 -9.95
CA SER A 105 -10.93 -17.47 -9.37
C SER A 105 -9.88 -18.22 -8.57
N ASP A 106 -8.61 -17.99 -8.89
CA ASP A 106 -7.49 -18.78 -8.37
C ASP A 106 -6.81 -18.11 -7.16
N GLY A 107 -7.26 -16.89 -6.80
CA GLY A 107 -6.70 -16.10 -5.70
C GLY A 107 -6.43 -14.64 -6.09
N ILE A 108 -5.59 -13.97 -5.31
CA ILE A 108 -5.24 -12.56 -5.51
C ILE A 108 -3.80 -12.43 -6.03
N GLY A 109 -3.68 -11.81 -7.20
CA GLY A 109 -2.41 -11.53 -7.86
C GLY A 109 -1.62 -10.38 -7.25
N ASN A 110 -0.35 -10.29 -7.64
CA ASN A 110 0.53 -9.22 -7.21
C ASN A 110 0.47 -7.96 -8.11
N VAL A 111 -0.11 -8.02 -9.31
CA VAL A 111 -0.17 -6.87 -10.23
C VAL A 111 -1.47 -6.10 -10.02
N TRP A 112 -1.38 -4.92 -9.41
CA TRP A 112 -2.54 -4.11 -9.03
C TRP A 112 -2.91 -3.04 -10.07
N TYR A 113 -1.95 -2.58 -10.87
CA TYR A 113 -2.13 -1.43 -11.76
C TYR A 113 -2.84 -1.75 -13.09
N ARG A 114 -2.87 -3.02 -13.50
CA ARG A 114 -3.49 -3.46 -14.76
C ARG A 114 -4.05 -4.87 -14.65
N SER A 115 -5.05 -5.16 -15.49
CA SER A 115 -5.48 -6.53 -15.74
C SER A 115 -4.43 -7.25 -16.61
N SER A 116 -3.78 -8.27 -16.06
CA SER A 116 -2.84 -9.15 -16.77
C SER A 116 -2.90 -10.56 -16.16
N PRO A 117 -2.41 -11.62 -16.85
CA PRO A 117 -2.24 -12.92 -16.23
C PRO A 117 -1.48 -12.77 -14.92
N GLN A 118 -2.17 -13.04 -13.83
CA GLN A 118 -1.64 -12.86 -12.49
C GLN A 118 -0.84 -14.10 -12.10
N LYS A 119 0.34 -13.90 -11.54
CA LYS A 119 0.96 -14.95 -10.77
C LYS A 119 0.45 -14.85 -9.35
N ILE A 120 0.03 -15.97 -8.80
CA ILE A 120 -0.65 -16.04 -7.50
C ILE A 120 0.25 -16.85 -6.57
N ASN A 121 0.58 -16.24 -5.44
CA ASN A 121 1.22 -16.92 -4.33
C ASN A 121 0.77 -16.26 -3.02
N SER A 122 1.03 -16.94 -1.92
CA SER A 122 0.63 -16.48 -0.60
C SER A 122 1.20 -15.10 -0.22
N ILE A 123 2.38 -14.75 -0.72
CA ILE A 123 3.01 -13.45 -0.43
C ILE A 123 2.26 -12.31 -1.12
N GLY A 124 1.90 -12.49 -2.39
CA GLY A 124 1.07 -11.53 -3.14
C GLY A 124 -0.31 -11.36 -2.53
N GLU A 125 -0.93 -12.45 -2.08
CA GLU A 125 -2.22 -12.40 -1.38
C GLU A 125 -2.13 -11.66 -0.05
N ILE A 126 -1.14 -11.95 0.80
CA ILE A 126 -0.91 -11.23 2.05
C ILE A 126 -0.66 -9.75 1.79
N SER A 127 0.04 -9.44 0.70
CA SER A 127 0.32 -8.07 0.27
C SER A 127 -0.98 -7.31 -0.04
N ALA A 128 -1.87 -7.94 -0.81
CA ALA A 128 -3.17 -7.39 -1.16
C ALA A 128 -4.11 -7.27 0.06
N ILE A 129 -4.15 -8.27 0.95
CA ILE A 129 -4.93 -8.24 2.19
C ILE A 129 -4.45 -7.09 3.09
N SER A 130 -3.14 -6.82 3.14
CA SER A 130 -2.59 -5.69 3.90
C SER A 130 -3.10 -4.34 3.38
N ALA A 131 -3.21 -4.18 2.06
CA ALA A 131 -3.80 -3.00 1.45
C ALA A 131 -5.30 -2.88 1.75
N GLY A 132 -6.04 -3.99 1.64
CA GLY A 132 -7.46 -4.06 1.99
C GLY A 132 -7.73 -3.66 3.45
N ASN A 133 -6.93 -4.17 4.40
CA ASN A 133 -7.02 -3.81 5.82
C ASN A 133 -6.78 -2.32 6.07
N ALA A 134 -5.82 -1.71 5.37
CA ALA A 134 -5.59 -0.28 5.45
C ALA A 134 -6.78 0.50 4.87
N ALA A 135 -7.34 0.07 3.74
CA ALA A 135 -8.48 0.71 3.09
C ALA A 135 -9.78 0.61 3.90
N VAL A 136 -10.07 -0.53 4.54
CA VAL A 136 -11.25 -0.64 5.42
C VAL A 136 -11.18 0.36 6.58
N LYS A 137 -9.97 0.63 7.09
CA LYS A 137 -9.78 1.55 8.23
C LYS A 137 -9.70 3.02 7.82
N TYR A 138 -9.02 3.31 6.70
CA TYR A 138 -8.61 4.67 6.33
C TYR A 138 -8.93 5.07 4.90
N GLY A 139 -9.37 4.13 4.06
CA GLY A 139 -9.75 4.39 2.69
C GLY A 139 -11.05 5.20 2.63
N ALA A 140 -11.11 6.18 1.73
CA ALA A 140 -12.38 6.77 1.34
C ALA A 140 -13.12 5.77 0.45
N ASN A 141 -14.38 5.46 0.79
CA ASN A 141 -15.25 4.72 -0.11
C ASN A 141 -15.60 5.62 -1.30
N ASP A 142 -15.05 5.33 -2.47
CA ASP A 142 -15.52 5.89 -3.74
C ASP A 142 -16.84 5.23 -4.22
N GLY A 143 -17.43 4.37 -3.39
CA GLY A 143 -18.65 3.62 -3.70
C GLY A 143 -18.42 2.29 -4.41
N THR A 144 -17.16 1.85 -4.61
CA THR A 144 -16.86 0.57 -5.27
C THR A 144 -16.64 -0.61 -4.31
N PHE A 145 -16.55 -0.37 -3.00
CA PHE A 145 -16.52 -1.41 -1.97
C PHE A 145 -17.93 -1.77 -1.51
N THR A 146 -18.59 -2.68 -2.23
CA THR A 146 -19.67 -3.50 -1.69
C THR A 146 -19.16 -4.93 -1.56
N CYS A 147 -19.03 -5.41 -0.32
CA CYS A 147 -18.80 -6.83 -0.02
C CYS A 147 -19.92 -7.71 -0.59
#